data_AF-A0AAE3GIY3-F1
#
_entry.id   AF-A0AAE3GIY3-F1
#
_cell.length_a   1.000
_cell.length_b   1.000
_cell.length_c   1.000
_cell.angle_alpha   90.00
_cell.angle_beta   90.00
_cell.angle_gamma   90.00
#
_symmetry.space_group_name_H-M   'P 1'
#
loop_
_entity.id
_entity.type
_entity.pdbx_description
1 polymer ?
#
loop_
_entity_poly.entity_id
_entity_poly.type
_entity_poly.pdbx_seq_one_letter_code
_entity_poly.pdbx_strand_id
1 'polypeptide(L)'
;MVDELSAVSPEFAALWARHEVGVPAQAVKAVHHPEVGELVFDMTTLAVTDHPGWYLELYNPRPGSGTAARLDRLPRVRLAAPA
;
A
#
# COMPACT_ATOMS: atom_id res chain seq x y z
N MET A 1 -5.29 20.09 5.62
CA MET A 1 -4.53 18.87 5.31
C MET A 1 -3.64 19.03 4.08
N VAL A 2 -4.17 19.34 2.88
CA VAL A 2 -3.31 19.55 1.69
C VAL A 2 -2.37 20.76 1.87
N ASP A 3 -2.90 21.91 2.31
CA ASP A 3 -2.09 23.12 2.53
C ASP A 3 -0.98 22.91 3.58
N GLU A 4 -1.30 22.18 4.64
CA GLU A 4 -0.38 21.86 5.73
C GLU A 4 0.75 20.93 5.27
N LEU A 5 0.41 19.84 4.57
CA LEU A 5 1.40 18.91 4.01
C LEU A 5 2.27 19.59 2.94
N SER A 6 1.69 20.49 2.14
CA SER A 6 2.41 21.26 1.13
C SER A 6 3.36 22.28 1.75
N ALA A 7 3.03 22.82 2.92
CA ALA A 7 3.90 23.75 3.65
C ALA A 7 5.12 23.05 4.28
N VAL A 8 4.98 21.79 4.70
CA VAL A 8 6.07 21.05 5.39
C VAL A 8 6.86 20.12 4.47
N SER A 9 6.36 19.80 3.27
CA SER A 9 7.03 18.91 2.31
C SER A 9 6.98 19.48 0.89
N PRO A 10 8.09 20.06 0.41
CA PRO A 10 8.21 20.51 -0.98
C PRO A 10 8.02 19.38 -1.99
N GLU A 11 8.43 18.16 -1.65
CA GLU A 11 8.21 16.97 -2.48
C GLU A 11 6.71 16.66 -2.62
N PHE A 12 5.97 16.68 -1.50
CA PHE A 12 4.53 16.51 -1.53
C PHE A 12 3.85 17.58 -2.38
N ALA A 13 4.22 18.86 -2.20
CA ALA A 13 3.65 19.96 -2.97
C ALA A 13 3.87 19.79 -4.49
N ALA A 14 5.08 19.38 -4.89
CA ALA A 14 5.41 19.13 -6.29
C ALA A 14 4.61 17.95 -6.88
N LEU A 15 4.47 16.85 -6.13
CA LEU A 15 3.67 15.69 -6.54
C LEU A 15 2.18 16.04 -6.63
N TRP A 16 1.65 16.76 -5.64
CA TRP A 16 0.24 17.16 -5.60
C TRP A 16 -0.13 18.09 -6.75
N ALA A 17 0.73 19.08 -7.06
CA ALA A 17 0.51 20.03 -8.15
C ALA A 17 0.34 19.35 -9.52
N ARG A 18 0.99 18.20 -9.74
CA ARG A 18 0.90 17.45 -11.00
C ARG A 18 -0.48 16.84 -11.24
N HIS A 19 -1.30 16.62 -10.21
CA HIS A 19 -2.65 16.05 -10.30
C HIS A 19 -2.74 14.77 -11.15
N GLU A 20 -1.69 13.93 -11.13
CA GLU A 20 -1.61 12.68 -11.88
C GLU A 20 -2.38 11.55 -11.18
N VAL A 21 -3.68 11.78 -10.95
CA VAL A 21 -4.56 10.80 -10.28
C VAL A 21 -5.07 9.80 -11.31
N GLY A 22 -4.63 8.54 -11.17
CA GLY A 22 -5.12 7.42 -11.96
C GLY A 22 -6.43 6.85 -11.43
N VAL A 23 -7.13 6.09 -12.28
CA VAL A 23 -8.29 5.30 -11.86
C VAL A 23 -7.79 4.09 -11.04
N PRO A 24 -8.42 3.76 -9.89
CA PRO A 24 -8.09 2.55 -9.15
C PRO A 24 -8.21 1.31 -10.04
N ALA A 25 -7.13 0.56 -10.16
CA ALA A 25 -7.06 -0.67 -10.94
C ALA A 25 -6.33 -1.75 -10.15
N GLN A 26 -6.52 -3.02 -10.53
CA GLN A 26 -5.61 -4.06 -10.06
C GLN A 26 -4.19 -3.68 -10.45
N ALA A 27 -3.30 -3.70 -9.45
CA ALA A 27 -1.96 -3.18 -9.59
C ALA A 27 -0.94 -4.17 -9.05
N VAL A 28 0.28 -4.05 -9.56
CA VAL A 28 1.44 -4.69 -8.96
C VAL A 28 2.07 -3.70 -8.01
N LYS A 29 2.10 -4.03 -6.71
CA LYS A 29 2.81 -3.21 -5.73
C LYS A 29 4.20 -3.81 -5.50
N ALA A 30 5.23 -3.10 -5.92
CA ALA A 30 6.61 -3.42 -5.57
C ALA A 30 7.09 -2.47 -4.47
N VAL A 31 7.68 -3.03 -3.41
CA VAL A 31 8.19 -2.29 -2.26
C VAL A 31 9.59 -2.80 -1.94
N HIS A 32 10.53 -1.89 -1.71
CA HIS A 32 11.84 -2.24 -1.17
C HIS A 32 11.80 -2.19 0.35
N HIS A 33 11.76 -3.36 1.00
CA HIS A 33 11.85 -3.44 2.45
C HIS A 33 13.32 -3.46 2.90
N PRO A 34 13.74 -2.62 3.86
CA PRO A 34 15.15 -2.48 4.23
C PRO A 34 15.80 -3.79 4.69
N GLU A 35 15.07 -4.63 5.43
CA GLU A 35 15.63 -5.87 5.99
C GLU A 35 15.53 -7.10 5.06
N VAL A 36 14.42 -7.24 4.32
CA VAL A 36 14.14 -8.46 3.53
C VAL A 36 14.27 -8.25 2.03
N GLY A 37 14.51 -7.02 1.58
CA GLY A 37 14.67 -6.66 0.18
C GLY A 37 13.34 -6.43 -0.54
N GLU A 38 13.33 -6.68 -1.84
CA GLU A 38 12.16 -6.45 -2.69
C GLU A 38 10.99 -7.40 -2.36
N LEU A 39 9.81 -6.80 -2.18
CA LEU A 39 8.54 -7.47 -2.00
C LEU A 39 7.60 -7.04 -3.13
N VAL A 40 6.99 -8.03 -3.79
CA VAL A 40 6.12 -7.83 -4.95
C VAL A 40 4.76 -8.48 -4.67
N PHE A 41 3.71 -7.68 -4.80
CA PHE A 41 2.35 -8.08 -4.51
C PHE A 41 1.44 -7.87 -5.70
N ASP A 42 0.49 -8.79 -5.88
CA ASP A 42 -0.73 -8.52 -6.62
C ASP A 42 -1.71 -7.82 -5.67
N MET A 43 -2.06 -6.57 -6.00
CA MET A 43 -2.93 -5.72 -5.21
C MET A 43 -4.37 -5.81 -5.72
N THR A 44 -5.30 -6.01 -4.78
CA THR A 44 -6.74 -6.01 -5.06
C THR A 44 -7.44 -5.06 -4.11
N THR A 45 -8.21 -4.11 -4.66
CA THR A 45 -9.09 -3.22 -3.91
C THR A 45 -10.52 -3.75 -3.99
N LEU A 46 -11.14 -4.01 -2.84
CA LEU A 46 -12.53 -4.46 -2.74
C LEU A 46 -13.36 -3.38 -2.05
N ALA A 47 -14.45 -2.94 -2.67
CA ALA A 47 -15.38 -2.01 -2.04
C ALA A 47 -16.28 -2.74 -1.03
N VAL A 48 -16.52 -2.13 0.13
CA VAL A 48 -17.44 -2.68 1.14
C VAL A 48 -18.85 -2.17 0.84
N THR A 49 -19.71 -3.05 0.32
CA THR A 49 -21.03 -2.68 -0.21
C THR A 49 -21.90 -1.92 0.80
N ASP A 50 -21.92 -2.36 2.06
CA ASP A 50 -22.77 -1.76 3.10
C ASP A 50 -22.17 -0.47 3.71
N HIS A 51 -20.94 -0.11 3.35
CA HIS A 51 -20.27 1.10 3.82
C HIS A 51 -19.61 1.85 2.65
N PRO A 52 -20.36 2.73 1.96
CA PRO A 52 -19.83 3.55 0.88
C PRO A 52 -18.58 4.32 1.30
N GLY A 53 -17.54 4.24 0.48
CA GLY A 53 -16.24 4.86 0.76
C GLY A 53 -15.28 4.00 1.58
N TRP A 54 -15.71 2.84 2.07
CA TRP A 54 -14.80 1.85 2.67
C TRP A 54 -14.28 0.88 1.63
N TYR A 55 -12.98 0.60 1.73
CA TYR A 55 -12.28 -0.30 0.84
C TYR A 55 -11.38 -1.23 1.65
N LEU A 56 -11.30 -2.49 1.23
CA LEU A 56 -10.30 -3.45 1.70
C LEU A 56 -9.21 -3.56 0.62
N GLU A 57 -7.96 -3.31 1.00
CA GLU A 57 -6.81 -3.57 0.14
C GLU A 57 -6.13 -4.88 0.54
N LEU A 58 -6.04 -5.79 -0.42
CA LEU A 58 -5.39 -7.07 -0.28
C LEU A 58 -4.06 -7.03 -1.03
N TYR A 59 -2.97 -7.36 -0.33
CA TYR A 59 -1.62 -7.46 -0.89
C TYR A 59 -1.18 -8.92 -0.87
N ASN A 60 -1.43 -9.64 -1.96
CA ASN A 60 -1.08 -11.05 -2.06
C ASN A 60 0.34 -11.20 -2.64
N PRO A 61 1.25 -11.96 -1.99
CA PRO A 61 2.58 -12.20 -2.55
C PRO A 61 2.49 -12.77 -3.96
N ARG A 62 3.07 -12.06 -4.94
CA ARG A 62 3.00 -12.49 -6.34
C ARG A 62 3.70 -13.85 -6.50
N PRO A 63 3.08 -14.86 -7.13
CA PRO A 63 3.73 -16.15 -7.38
C PRO A 63 5.05 -16.01 -8.14
N GLY A 64 6.08 -16.77 -7.76
CA GLY A 64 7.40 -16.74 -8.39
C GLY A 64 8.28 -15.54 -8.01
N SER A 65 7.77 -14.52 -7.31
CA SER A 65 8.57 -13.35 -6.91
C SER A 65 9.53 -13.58 -5.73
N GLY A 66 9.36 -14.70 -5.01
CA GLY A 66 10.04 -14.98 -3.74
C GLY A 66 9.48 -14.21 -2.53
N THR A 67 8.50 -13.31 -2.74
CA THR A 67 7.93 -12.44 -1.69
C THR A 67 7.41 -13.21 -0.47
N ALA A 68 6.71 -14.32 -0.68
CA ALA A 68 6.17 -15.13 0.42
C ALA A 68 7.28 -15.61 1.38
N ALA A 69 8.36 -16.18 0.83
CA ALA A 69 9.50 -16.62 1.63
C ALA A 69 10.23 -15.46 2.31
N ARG A 70 10.25 -14.27 1.70
CA ARG A 70 10.84 -13.07 2.32
C ARG A 70 10.01 -12.58 3.51
N LEU A 71 8.68 -12.62 3.41
CA LEU A 71 7.76 -12.23 4.49
C LEU A 71 7.89 -13.13 5.72
N ASP A 72 8.15 -14.42 5.55
CA ASP A 72 8.33 -15.35 6.67
C ASP A 72 9.54 -15.00 7.56
N ARG A 73 10.45 -14.15 7.07
CA ARG A 73 11.61 -13.65 7.83
C ARG A 73 11.29 -12.40 8.64
N LEU A 74 10.15 -11.76 8.40
CA LEU A 74 9.73 -10.59 9.16
C LEU A 74 9.08 -11.03 10.48
N PRO A 75 9.28 -10.26 11.57
CA PRO A 75 8.57 -10.51 12.81
C PRO A 75 7.06 -10.39 12.58
N ARG A 76 6.30 -11.38 13.04
CA ARG A 76 4.84 -11.32 12.95
C ARG A 76 4.32 -10.30 13.95
N VAL A 77 3.69 -9.25 13.44
CA VAL A 77 2.90 -8.34 14.28
C VAL A 77 1.68 -9.11 14.77
N ARG A 78 1.51 -9.20 16.09
CA ARG A 78 0.24 -9.63 16.67
C ARG A 78 -0.70 -8.44 16.63
N LEU A 79 -1.72 -8.51 15.78
CA LEU A 79 -2.82 -7.56 15.83
C LEU A 79 -3.59 -7.83 17.12
N ALA A 80 -3.77 -6.79 17.96
CA ALA A 80 -4.68 -6.87 19.08
C ALA A 80 -6.10 -7.12 18.54
N ALA A 81 -6.89 -7.92 19.26
CA ALA A 81 -8.29 -8.11 18.90
C ALA A 81 -9.01 -6.74 18.94
N PRO A 82 -9.89 -6.44 17.97
CA PRO A 82 -10.69 -5.23 18.03
C PRO A 82 -11.53 -5.24 19.33
N ALA A 83 -11.61 -4.06 19.97
CA ALA A 83 -12.39 -3.85 21.19
C ALA A 83 -13.90 -3.87 20.92
#